data_AF-A0A383BS27-F1
#
_entry.id   AF-A0A383BS27-F1
#
_cell.length_a   1.000
_cell.length_b   1.000
_cell.length_c   1.000
_cell.angle_alpha   90.00
_cell.angle_beta   90.00
_cell.angle_gamma   90.00
#
_symmetry.space_group_name_H-M   'P 1'
#
loop_
_entity.id
_entity.type
_entity.pdbx_description
1 polymer ?
#
loop_
_entity_poly.entity_id
_entity_poly.type
_entity_poly.pdbx_seq_one_letter_code
_entity_poly.pdbx_strand_id
1 'polypeptide(L)' 'MKNKANLLDADKIRRTLVRLAHEIIEKNPNLEDLAIIGIRTRGDIIAKRLFSIIKDLSQKQI' A
#
# COMPACT_ATOMS: atom_id res chain seq x y z
N MET A 1 -19.81 -22.47 5.29
CA MET A 1 -19.44 -22.17 3.89
C MET A 1 -18.00 -22.60 3.65
N LYS A 2 -17.72 -23.33 2.57
CA LYS A 2 -16.34 -23.75 2.21
C LYS A 2 -15.74 -22.66 1.30
N ASN A 3 -14.53 -22.18 1.61
CA ASN A 3 -13.85 -21.18 0.77
C ASN A 3 -13.58 -21.77 -0.62
N LYS A 4 -13.99 -21.07 -1.69
CA LYS A 4 -13.84 -21.52 -3.09
C LYS A 4 -12.37 -21.62 -3.52
N ALA A 5 -11.56 -20.64 -3.11
CA ALA A 5 -10.12 -20.60 -3.29
C ALA A 5 -9.54 -19.50 -2.40
N ASN A 6 -8.29 -19.66 -1.95
CA ASN A 6 -7.53 -18.57 -1.33
C ASN A 6 -6.72 -17.85 -2.41
N LEU A 7 -7.11 -16.61 -2.74
CA LEU A 7 -6.47 -15.84 -3.81
C LEU A 7 -5.11 -15.27 -3.39
N LEU A 8 -5.06 -14.69 -2.19
CA LEU A 8 -3.89 -14.01 -1.65
C LEU A 8 -3.68 -14.42 -0.20
N ASP A 9 -2.51 -15.03 0.06
CA ASP A 9 -2.00 -15.22 1.41
C ASP A 9 -1.37 -13.92 1.96
N ALA A 10 -1.02 -13.94 3.25
CA ALA A 10 -0.48 -12.76 3.93
C ALA A 10 0.82 -12.24 3.29
N ASP A 11 1.69 -13.15 2.83
CA ASP A 11 2.97 -12.79 2.21
C ASP A 11 2.78 -12.20 0.81
N LYS A 12 1.86 -12.73 0.02
CA LYS A 12 1.47 -12.16 -1.27
C LYS A 12 0.91 -10.76 -1.07
N ILE A 13 0.02 -10.54 -0.10
CA ILE A 13 -0.50 -9.20 0.21
C ILE A 13 0.65 -8.25 0.55
N ARG A 14 1.57 -8.66 1.44
CA ARG A 14 2.72 -7.84 1.84
C ARG A 14 3.58 -7.46 0.63
N ARG A 15 3.96 -8.43 -0.20
CA ARG A 15 4.77 -8.19 -1.42
C ARG A 15 4.05 -7.30 -2.42
N THR A 16 2.74 -7.49 -2.62
CA THR A 16 1.94 -6.65 -3.51
C THR A 16 1.91 -5.20 -3.02
N LEU A 17 1.75 -4.96 -1.72
CA LEU A 17 1.76 -3.60 -1.16
C LEU A 17 3.12 -2.91 -1.33
N VAL A 18 4.23 -3.64 -1.10
CA VAL A 18 5.58 -3.11 -1.34
C VAL A 18 5.79 -2.74 -2.81
N ARG A 19 5.35 -3.60 -3.74
CA ARG A 19 5.43 -3.28 -5.17
C ARG A 19 4.63 -2.03 -5.52
N LEU A 20 3.40 -1.91 -5.02
CA LEU A 20 2.56 -0.73 -5.24
C LEU A 20 3.20 0.54 -4.66
N ALA A 21 3.85 0.45 -3.49
CA ALA A 21 4.58 1.57 -2.91
C ALA A 21 5.71 2.06 -3.81
N HIS A 22 6.54 1.15 -4.34
CA HIS A 22 7.58 1.51 -5.32
C HIS A 22 7.00 2.19 -6.55
N GLU A 23 5.94 1.62 -7.14
CA GLU A 23 5.30 2.21 -8.33
C GLU A 23 4.71 3.61 -8.06
N ILE A 24 4.16 3.85 -6.86
CA ILE A 24 3.66 5.17 -6.48
C ILE A 24 4.83 6.16 -6.35
N ILE A 25 5.94 5.76 -5.71
CA ILE A 25 7.12 6.62 -5.54
C ILE A 25 7.73 6.98 -6.90
N GLU A 26 7.89 5.99 -7.79
CA GLU A 26 8.48 6.21 -9.11
C GLU A 26 7.61 7.12 -9.99
N LYS A 27 6.29 7.04 -9.86
CA LYS A 27 5.35 7.88 -10.63
C LYS A 27 5.17 9.28 -10.05
N ASN A 28 5.49 9.50 -8.78
CA ASN A 28 5.27 10.77 -8.08
C ASN A 28 6.60 11.31 -7.54
N PRO A 29 7.35 12.11 -8.33
CA PRO A 29 8.65 12.64 -7.92
C PRO A 29 8.58 13.57 -6.70
N ASN A 30 7.43 14.24 -6.52
CA ASN A 30 7.13 15.07 -5.37
C ASN A 30 6.13 14.34 -4.46
N LEU A 31 6.64 13.70 -3.42
CA LEU A 31 5.80 12.97 -2.45
C LEU A 31 5.10 13.90 -1.44
N GLU A 32 5.51 15.16 -1.34
CA GLU A 32 4.92 16.15 -0.42
C GLU A 32 3.46 16.46 -0.75
N ASP A 33 3.07 16.35 -2.03
CA ASP A 33 1.70 16.57 -2.51
C ASP A 33 0.88 15.27 -2.61
N LEU A 34 1.43 14.13 -2.15
CA LEU A 34 0.79 12.84 -2.26
C LEU A 34 -0.22 12.62 -1.13
N ALA A 35 -1.48 12.43 -1.51
CA ALA A 35 -2.53 11.99 -0.59
C ALA A 35 -2.96 10.54 -0.89
N ILE A 36 -3.15 9.74 0.18
CA ILE A 36 -3.69 8.38 0.08
C ILE A 36 -5.04 8.33 0.78
N ILE A 37 -6.08 7.96 0.03
CA ILE A 37 -7.45 7.87 0.56
C ILE A 37 -7.88 6.41 0.58
N GLY A 38 -8.15 5.89 1.79
CA GLY A 38 -8.69 4.55 1.98
C GLY A 38 -10.21 4.55 1.99
N ILE A 39 -10.84 3.84 1.04
CA ILE A 39 -12.29 3.71 1.00
C ILE A 39 -12.76 2.66 2.03
N ARG A 40 -13.79 3.01 2.82
CA ARG A 40 -14.44 2.13 3.81
C ARG A 40 -14.77 0.74 3.20
N THR A 41 -14.65 -0.39 3.90
CA THR A 41 -14.34 -0.69 5.33
C THR A 41 -12.94 -1.21 5.62
N ARG A 42 -12.22 -1.71 4.60
CA ARG A 42 -10.84 -2.24 4.75
C ARG A 42 -9.81 -1.43 3.97
N GLY A 43 -10.27 -0.52 3.10
CA GLY A 43 -9.38 0.33 2.33
C GLY A 43 -8.62 1.32 3.21
N ASP A 44 -9.16 1.71 4.37
CA ASP A 44 -8.46 2.52 5.37
C ASP A 44 -7.26 1.76 5.98
N ILE A 45 -7.44 0.48 6.29
CA ILE A 45 -6.37 -0.38 6.82
C ILE A 45 -5.27 -0.56 5.75
N ILE A 46 -5.67 -0.80 4.50
CA ILE A 46 -4.73 -0.93 3.39
C ILE A 46 -4.01 0.39 3.12
N ALA A 47 -4.72 1.51 3.13
CA ALA A 47 -4.15 2.84 2.93
C ALA A 47 -3.11 3.18 4.00
N LYS A 48 -3.41 2.93 5.28
CA LYS A 48 -2.45 3.12 6.39
C LYS A 48 -1.21 2.24 6.23
N ARG A 49 -1.38 0.97 5.85
CA ARG A 49 -0.25 0.06 5.58
C ARG A 49 0.60 0.54 4.42
N LEU A 50 -0.05 0.95 3.32
CA LEU A 50 0.63 1.45 2.13
C LEU A 50 1.40 2.73 2.43
N PHE A 51 0.81 3.67 3.18
CA PHE A 51 1.47 4.88 3.63
C PHE A 51 2.71 4.58 4.48
N SER A 52 2.60 3.66 5.45
CA SER A 52 3.76 3.25 6.27
C SER A 52 4.89 2.71 5.40
N ILE A 53 4.58 1.84 4.43
CA ILE A 53 5.59 1.27 3.53
C ILE A 53 6.22 2.37 2.66
N ILE A 54 5.42 3.29 2.11
CA ILE A 54 5.93 4.40 1.31
C ILE A 54 6.87 5.27 2.15
N LYS A 55 6.49 5.58 3.40
CA LYS A 55 7.32 6.34 4.34
C LYS A 55 8.64 5.64 4.65
N ASP A 56 8.63 4.31 4.83
CA ASP A 56 9.84 3.53 5.10
C ASP A 56 10.78 3.46 3.88
N LEU A 57 10.21 3.41 2.67
CA LEU A 57 10.96 3.32 1.41
C LEU A 57 11.45 4.68 0.92
N SER A 58 10.72 5.76 1.19
CA SER A 58 11.11 7.11 0.83
C SER A 58 12.08 7.66 1.86
N GLN A 59 13.29 8.04 1.47
CA GLN A 59 14.23 8.73 2.36
C GLN A 59 13.79 10.17 2.74
N LYS A 60 12.63 10.62 2.25
CA LYS A 60 12.03 11.91 2.55
C LYS A 60 11.01 11.77 3.68
N GLN A 61 10.96 12.75 4.58
CA GLN A 61 9.89 12.83 5.58
C GLN A 61 8.62 13.33 4.90
N ILE A 62 7.61 12.47 4.85
CA ILE A 62 6.24 12.70 4.36
C ILE A 62 5.22 12.37 5.43
#